data_AF-A0A7S1I0J6-F1
#
_entry.id   AF-A0A7S1I0J6-F1
#
_cell.length_a   1.000
_cell.length_b   1.000
_cell.length_c   1.000
_cell.angle_alpha   90.00
_cell.angle_beta   90.00
_cell.angle_gamma   90.00
#
_symmetry.space_group_name_H-M   'P 1'
#
loop_
_entity.id
_entity.type
_entity.pdbx_description
1 polymer ?
#
loop_
_entity_poly.entity_id
_entity_poly.type
_entity_poly.pdbx_seq_one_letter_code
_entity_poly.pdbx_strand_id
1 'polypeptide(L)'
;NSLSAISGTLSNSGYGCPVTAHVPYPIVNSYQKPDPSRFKRRGTLLRQKLGIPDSSVLLCRHGAQETFNIGFAVSHVRPLADKYPSLHFLLVNTRPAIHHPRVHNMPAVIAQHAREAYFSACDGMYHARADGETFGMAVGEMSLHNRPIITSTIGAQAHVKILGPKGLYYNDIPSLERGVARLVNLGREGIHKNDWQAYKEFGLQTVMDRFDQVFIQPALEWWQRIQELNISDSDVWTKRPSQLPSLENAWRRGIDPAGEVRPCAHYTTDEGLPRPGRSLREAKELSFT
;
A
#
# COMPACT_ATOMS: atom_id res chain seq x y z
N ASN A 1 35.58 13.67 -28.82
CA ASN A 1 36.96 13.39 -28.39
C ASN A 1 37.03 12.04 -27.68
N SER A 2 37.54 11.05 -28.43
CA SER A 2 38.14 9.76 -28.05
C SER A 2 37.71 9.06 -26.75
N LEU A 3 37.00 7.93 -26.91
CA LEU A 3 37.05 6.80 -25.98
C LEU A 3 38.17 5.86 -26.43
N SER A 4 39.26 5.80 -25.66
CA SER A 4 40.29 4.78 -25.82
C SER A 4 39.88 3.52 -25.03
N ALA A 5 39.60 2.44 -25.75
CA ALA A 5 39.43 1.12 -25.17
C ALA A 5 40.79 0.57 -24.72
N ILE A 6 40.94 0.27 -23.42
CA ILE A 6 42.03 -0.54 -22.91
C ILE A 6 41.53 -1.98 -22.87
N SER A 7 42.03 -2.81 -23.78
CA SER A 7 41.83 -4.25 -23.76
C SER A 7 42.79 -4.89 -22.75
N GLY A 8 42.26 -5.35 -21.62
CA GLY A 8 42.95 -6.26 -20.72
C GLY A 8 42.47 -7.69 -20.96
N THR A 9 43.36 -8.55 -21.42
CA THR A 9 43.15 -10.00 -21.56
C THR A 9 42.99 -10.66 -20.19
N LEU A 10 41.83 -11.28 -19.92
CA LEU A 10 41.64 -12.16 -18.77
C LEU A 10 41.96 -13.60 -19.19
N SER A 11 43.01 -14.16 -18.58
CA SER A 11 43.33 -15.58 -18.63
C SER A 11 42.25 -16.38 -17.90
N ASN A 12 41.71 -17.37 -18.61
CA ASN A 12 40.64 -18.24 -18.19
C ASN A 12 41.15 -19.29 -17.20
N SER A 13 40.66 -19.30 -15.96
CA SER A 13 40.81 -20.46 -15.07
C SER A 13 39.53 -20.71 -14.27
N GLY A 14 38.84 -21.79 -14.63
CA GLY A 14 38.00 -22.60 -13.75
C GLY A 14 36.70 -21.96 -13.24
N TYR A 15 35.58 -22.38 -13.84
CA TYR A 15 34.19 -22.14 -13.40
C TYR A 15 33.63 -20.72 -13.64
N GLY A 16 33.45 -20.36 -14.92
CA GLY A 16 32.81 -19.11 -15.32
C GLY A 16 31.30 -19.24 -15.46
N CYS A 17 30.55 -18.87 -14.41
CA CYS A 17 29.25 -18.23 -14.62
C CYS A 17 29.56 -16.87 -15.26
N PRO A 18 28.95 -16.47 -16.39
CA PRO A 18 29.27 -15.19 -17.00
C PRO A 18 28.88 -14.09 -16.02
N VAL A 19 29.89 -13.40 -15.47
CA VAL A 19 29.70 -12.12 -14.82
C VAL A 19 29.28 -11.17 -15.92
N THR A 20 27.99 -11.13 -16.24
CA THR A 20 27.43 -9.97 -16.92
C THR A 20 27.78 -8.79 -16.06
N ALA A 21 28.64 -7.90 -16.58
CA ALA A 21 28.83 -6.58 -16.00
C ALA A 21 27.45 -6.06 -15.60
N HIS A 22 27.31 -5.58 -14.36
CA HIS A 22 26.12 -4.89 -13.93
C HIS A 22 25.87 -3.78 -14.96
N VAL A 23 24.98 -4.05 -15.90
CA VAL A 23 24.31 -3.01 -16.64
C VAL A 23 23.41 -2.43 -15.55
N PRO A 24 23.70 -1.24 -15.00
CA PRO A 24 22.74 -0.63 -14.10
C PRO A 24 21.44 -0.63 -14.89
N TYR A 25 20.41 -1.31 -14.36
CA TYR A 25 19.06 -1.12 -14.87
C TYR A 25 18.93 0.39 -14.99
N PRO A 26 18.63 0.94 -16.18
CA PRO A 26 18.25 2.33 -16.22
C PRO A 26 17.06 2.40 -15.27
N ILE A 27 17.28 2.95 -14.08
CA ILE A 27 16.22 3.51 -13.27
C ILE A 27 15.64 4.51 -14.23
N VAL A 28 14.55 4.13 -14.90
CA VAL A 28 13.89 5.00 -15.83
C VAL A 28 13.39 6.12 -14.94
N ASN A 29 14.16 7.20 -14.91
CA ASN A 29 13.93 8.38 -14.09
C ASN A 29 12.77 9.20 -14.67
N SER A 30 11.78 8.52 -15.23
CA SER A 30 10.58 9.10 -15.82
C SER A 30 9.43 9.14 -14.83
N TYR A 31 9.69 9.11 -13.52
CA TYR A 31 8.73 9.64 -12.57
C TYR A 31 8.65 11.15 -12.81
N GLN A 32 7.93 11.53 -13.85
CA GLN A 32 7.47 12.89 -14.01
C GLN A 32 6.57 13.17 -12.83
N LYS A 33 6.97 14.16 -12.03
CA LYS A 33 6.13 14.64 -10.94
C LYS A 33 4.71 14.84 -11.50
N PRO A 34 3.71 14.23 -10.86
CA PRO A 34 2.34 14.29 -11.34
C PRO A 34 1.93 15.76 -11.62
N ASP A 35 1.56 16.12 -12.87
CA ASP A 35 1.02 17.44 -13.21
C ASP A 35 -0.45 17.53 -12.76
N PRO A 36 -0.78 18.31 -11.72
CA PRO A 36 -2.14 18.38 -11.17
C PRO A 36 -3.19 18.83 -12.20
N SER A 37 -2.80 19.68 -13.16
CA SER A 37 -3.69 20.20 -14.20
C SER A 37 -4.11 19.11 -15.19
N ARG A 38 -3.18 18.22 -15.56
CA ARG A 38 -3.41 17.06 -16.42
C ARG A 38 -4.40 16.09 -15.81
N PHE A 39 -4.31 15.83 -14.51
CA PHE A 39 -5.24 14.90 -13.84
C PHE A 39 -6.64 15.47 -13.72
N LYS A 40 -6.76 16.76 -13.37
CA LYS A 40 -8.04 17.45 -13.33
C LYS A 40 -8.77 17.35 -14.68
N ARG A 41 -8.06 17.60 -15.78
CA ARG A 41 -8.61 17.46 -17.14
C ARG A 41 -9.10 16.04 -17.43
N ARG A 42 -8.33 15.02 -17.05
CA ARG A 42 -8.70 13.60 -17.25
C ARG A 42 -9.97 13.21 -16.48
N GLY A 43 -10.11 13.69 -15.25
CA GLY A 43 -11.32 13.47 -14.44
C GLY A 43 -12.57 14.10 -15.07
N THR A 44 -12.46 15.34 -15.53
CA THR A 44 -13.55 16.02 -16.25
C THR A 44 -13.94 15.29 -17.54
N LEU A 45 -12.97 14.85 -18.34
CA LEU A 45 -13.25 14.09 -19.58
C LEU A 45 -13.95 12.75 -19.28
N LEU A 46 -13.59 12.07 -18.19
CA LEU A 46 -14.26 10.84 -17.79
C LEU A 46 -15.72 11.09 -17.40
N ARG A 47 -16.00 12.16 -16.66
CA ARG A 47 -17.38 12.56 -16.32
C ARG A 47 -18.21 12.84 -17.56
N GLN A 48 -17.68 13.62 -18.50
CA GLN A 48 -18.34 13.92 -19.76
C GLN A 48 -18.65 12.65 -20.56
N LYS A 49 -17.68 11.73 -20.67
CA LYS A 49 -17.87 10.45 -21.35
C LYS A 49 -18.98 9.59 -20.72
N LEU A 50 -19.17 9.69 -19.41
CA LEU A 50 -20.20 8.96 -18.66
C LEU A 50 -21.51 9.75 -18.53
N GLY A 51 -21.60 10.96 -19.08
CA GLY A 51 -22.79 11.82 -18.93
C GLY A 51 -23.05 12.27 -17.48
N ILE A 52 -22.00 12.35 -16.65
CA ILE A 52 -22.11 12.79 -15.26
C ILE A 52 -21.97 14.31 -15.21
N PRO A 53 -22.96 15.05 -14.66
CA PRO A 53 -22.84 16.50 -14.52
C PRO A 53 -21.63 16.91 -13.67
N ASP A 54 -20.97 18.00 -14.07
CA ASP A 54 -19.81 18.53 -13.35
C ASP A 54 -20.15 19.13 -11.98
N SER A 55 -21.44 19.32 -11.64
CA SER A 55 -21.90 19.76 -10.32
C SER A 55 -22.28 18.59 -9.40
N SER A 56 -22.48 17.39 -9.94
CA SER A 56 -22.92 16.21 -9.20
C SER A 56 -21.83 15.59 -8.34
N VAL A 57 -22.17 15.15 -7.13
CA VAL A 57 -21.27 14.35 -6.29
C VAL A 57 -21.15 12.95 -6.89
N LEU A 58 -19.92 12.49 -7.12
CA LEU A 58 -19.63 11.13 -7.59
C LEU A 58 -18.92 10.35 -6.50
N LEU A 59 -19.63 9.38 -5.92
CA LEU A 59 -19.04 8.42 -5.01
C LEU A 59 -18.60 7.18 -5.79
N CYS A 60 -17.43 6.66 -5.48
CA CYS A 60 -16.87 5.57 -6.25
C CYS A 60 -16.50 4.37 -5.39
N ARG A 61 -16.43 3.22 -6.06
CA ARG A 61 -16.03 1.96 -5.45
C ARG A 61 -14.84 1.42 -6.24
N HIS A 62 -13.73 1.17 -5.54
CA HIS A 62 -12.56 0.46 -6.05
C HIS A 62 -12.24 -0.78 -5.20
N GLY A 63 -11.86 -1.89 -5.82
CA GLY A 63 -11.53 -3.15 -5.15
C GLY A 63 -11.57 -4.38 -6.07
N ALA A 64 -11.30 -5.55 -5.49
CA ALA A 64 -11.44 -6.83 -6.20
C ALA A 64 -12.92 -7.16 -6.46
N GLN A 65 -13.21 -8.04 -7.42
CA GLN A 65 -14.54 -8.10 -8.03
C GLN A 65 -15.71 -8.32 -7.05
N GLU A 66 -15.53 -9.25 -6.13
CA GLU A 66 -16.57 -9.73 -5.20
C GLU A 66 -16.52 -9.06 -3.82
N THR A 67 -15.68 -8.03 -3.64
CA THR A 67 -15.43 -7.43 -2.31
C THR A 67 -16.35 -6.25 -1.98
N PHE A 68 -17.37 -6.01 -2.80
CA PHE A 68 -18.45 -5.06 -2.49
C PHE A 68 -19.65 -5.85 -1.98
N ASN A 69 -19.58 -6.31 -0.74
CA ASN A 69 -20.35 -7.44 -0.26
C ASN A 69 -21.01 -7.21 1.12
N ILE A 70 -21.00 -5.99 1.66
CA ILE A 70 -21.89 -5.66 2.79
C ILE A 70 -23.31 -5.48 2.26
N GLY A 71 -24.14 -6.51 2.46
CA GLY A 71 -25.45 -6.65 1.80
C GLY A 71 -26.33 -5.40 1.86
N PHE A 72 -26.51 -4.80 3.04
CA PHE A 72 -27.34 -3.60 3.17
C PHE A 72 -26.72 -2.37 2.48
N ALA A 73 -25.39 -2.22 2.50
CA ALA A 73 -24.73 -1.09 1.86
C ALA A 73 -24.78 -1.21 0.33
N VAL A 74 -24.71 -2.43 -0.20
CA VAL A 74 -24.84 -2.72 -1.64
C VAL A 74 -26.27 -2.48 -2.11
N SER A 75 -27.27 -3.02 -1.40
CA SER A 75 -28.68 -2.85 -1.77
C SER A 75 -29.16 -1.41 -1.67
N HIS A 76 -28.56 -0.61 -0.78
CA HIS A 76 -28.93 0.80 -0.56
C HIS A 76 -28.35 1.79 -1.58
N VAL A 77 -27.53 1.34 -2.53
CA VAL A 77 -26.98 2.22 -3.59
C VAL A 77 -28.10 2.85 -4.44
N ARG A 78 -29.11 2.07 -4.85
CA ARG A 78 -30.23 2.61 -5.66
C ARG A 78 -31.11 3.57 -4.84
N PRO A 79 -31.59 3.20 -3.63
CA PRO A 79 -32.29 4.14 -2.76
C PRO A 79 -31.56 5.47 -2.54
N LEU A 80 -30.24 5.46 -2.34
CA LEU A 80 -29.45 6.68 -2.19
C LEU A 80 -29.43 7.50 -3.48
N ALA A 81 -29.27 6.86 -4.64
CA ALA A 81 -29.26 7.54 -5.93
C ALA A 81 -30.64 8.13 -6.29
N ASP A 82 -31.74 7.49 -5.88
CA ASP A 82 -33.11 8.01 -6.02
C ASP A 82 -33.37 9.19 -5.08
N LYS A 83 -32.94 9.07 -3.82
CA LYS A 83 -33.09 10.10 -2.79
C LYS A 83 -32.32 11.39 -3.11
N TYR A 84 -31.15 11.27 -3.74
CA TYR A 84 -30.28 12.40 -4.05
C TYR A 84 -30.04 12.53 -5.57
N PRO A 85 -30.80 13.38 -6.29
CA PRO A 85 -30.66 13.53 -7.75
C PRO A 85 -29.28 14.00 -8.21
N SER A 86 -28.55 14.73 -7.35
CA SER A 86 -27.17 15.19 -7.60
C SER A 86 -26.10 14.14 -7.24
N LEU A 87 -26.48 12.94 -6.80
CA LEU A 87 -25.57 11.86 -6.44
C LEU A 87 -25.47 10.83 -7.57
N HIS A 88 -24.24 10.54 -7.96
CA HIS A 88 -23.91 9.46 -8.86
C HIS A 88 -22.95 8.48 -8.21
N PHE A 89 -22.97 7.23 -8.69
CA PHE A 89 -22.02 6.20 -8.30
C PHE A 89 -21.18 5.74 -9.49
N LEU A 90 -19.87 5.51 -9.29
CA LEU A 90 -19.00 4.87 -10.26
C LEU A 90 -18.39 3.60 -9.65
N LEU A 91 -18.86 2.45 -10.11
CA LEU A 91 -18.50 1.12 -9.60
C LEU A 91 -17.50 0.46 -10.56
N VAL A 92 -16.23 0.41 -10.15
CA VAL A 92 -15.17 -0.22 -10.94
C VAL A 92 -14.94 -1.65 -10.50
N ASN A 93 -14.91 -2.56 -11.47
CA ASN A 93 -14.63 -3.98 -11.25
C ASN A 93 -15.54 -4.55 -10.14
N THR A 94 -16.85 -4.31 -10.20
CA THR A 94 -17.77 -4.66 -9.11
C THR A 94 -18.80 -5.67 -9.60
N ARG A 95 -19.06 -6.69 -8.78
CA ARG A 95 -20.22 -7.58 -8.94
C ARG A 95 -21.10 -7.58 -7.68
N PRO A 96 -22.43 -7.74 -7.84
CA PRO A 96 -23.15 -7.69 -9.11
C PRO A 96 -23.16 -6.26 -9.70
N ALA A 97 -23.39 -6.14 -11.02
CA ALA A 97 -23.62 -4.84 -11.63
C ALA A 97 -24.93 -4.24 -11.11
N ILE A 98 -24.93 -2.93 -10.82
CA ILE A 98 -26.10 -2.23 -10.30
C ILE A 98 -26.70 -1.37 -11.41
N HIS A 99 -27.91 -1.68 -11.84
CA HIS A 99 -28.61 -0.94 -12.90
C HIS A 99 -29.42 0.22 -12.32
N HIS A 100 -29.02 1.46 -12.65
CA HIS A 100 -29.73 2.69 -12.33
C HIS A 100 -29.14 3.85 -13.17
N PRO A 101 -29.92 4.85 -13.62
CA PRO A 101 -29.42 5.93 -14.51
C PRO A 101 -28.26 6.76 -13.94
N ARG A 102 -28.13 6.81 -12.61
CA ARG A 102 -27.04 7.50 -11.90
C ARG A 102 -25.97 6.55 -11.33
N VAL A 103 -26.01 5.26 -11.68
CA VAL A 103 -25.01 4.26 -11.29
C VAL A 103 -24.27 3.76 -12.53
N HIS A 104 -22.98 4.04 -12.57
CA HIS A 104 -22.09 3.75 -13.68
C HIS A 104 -21.23 2.54 -13.35
N ASN A 105 -21.36 1.45 -14.09
CA ASN A 105 -20.54 0.26 -13.91
C ASN A 105 -19.41 0.28 -14.95
N MET A 106 -18.17 0.08 -14.52
CA MET A 106 -16.98 0.12 -15.38
C MET A 106 -16.11 -1.13 -15.14
N PRO A 107 -15.49 -1.70 -16.20
CA PRO A 107 -14.53 -2.79 -16.02
C PRO A 107 -13.31 -2.36 -15.19
N ALA A 108 -12.47 -3.34 -14.86
CA ALA A 108 -11.22 -3.07 -14.15
C ALA A 108 -10.34 -2.03 -14.86
N VAL A 109 -9.78 -1.12 -14.06
CA VAL A 109 -8.92 -0.03 -14.53
C VAL A 109 -7.47 -0.37 -14.22
N ILE A 110 -6.75 -0.88 -15.22
CA ILE A 110 -5.37 -1.37 -15.05
C ILE A 110 -4.35 -0.29 -15.41
N ALA A 111 -4.57 0.43 -16.52
CA ALA A 111 -3.61 1.42 -17.01
C ALA A 111 -3.52 2.63 -16.07
N GLN A 112 -2.30 3.10 -15.80
CA GLN A 112 -2.05 4.21 -14.87
C GLN A 112 -2.85 5.47 -15.21
N HIS A 113 -2.84 5.90 -16.47
CA HIS A 113 -3.58 7.09 -16.91
C HIS A 113 -5.10 6.96 -16.71
N ALA A 114 -5.63 5.74 -16.76
CA ALA A 114 -7.04 5.47 -16.55
C ALA A 114 -7.38 5.46 -15.05
N ARG A 115 -6.47 4.97 -14.18
CA ARG A 115 -6.62 5.06 -12.72
C ARG A 115 -6.61 6.52 -12.26
N GLU A 116 -5.68 7.31 -12.80
CA GLU A 116 -5.62 8.74 -12.53
C GLU A 116 -6.91 9.46 -12.95
N ALA A 117 -7.45 9.14 -14.14
CA ALA A 117 -8.72 9.69 -14.61
C ALA A 117 -9.87 9.30 -13.67
N TYR A 118 -9.90 8.05 -13.24
CA TYR A 118 -10.89 7.52 -12.29
C TYR A 118 -10.84 8.28 -10.95
N PHE A 119 -9.71 8.29 -10.25
CA PHE A 119 -9.60 8.98 -8.96
C PHE A 119 -9.85 10.49 -9.07
N SER A 120 -9.41 11.12 -10.16
CA SER A 120 -9.63 12.56 -10.39
C SER A 120 -11.09 12.92 -10.67
N ALA A 121 -11.87 12.00 -11.24
CA ALA A 121 -13.29 12.21 -11.47
C ALA A 121 -14.13 12.10 -10.18
N CYS A 122 -13.66 11.34 -9.21
CA CYS A 122 -14.40 10.98 -8.01
C CYS A 122 -14.30 12.03 -6.91
N ASP A 123 -15.37 12.16 -6.14
CA ASP A 123 -15.46 13.08 -5.00
C ASP A 123 -15.32 12.39 -3.66
N GLY A 124 -15.54 11.08 -3.60
CA GLY A 124 -15.36 10.28 -2.41
C GLY A 124 -15.44 8.79 -2.71
N MET A 125 -15.13 7.97 -1.71
CA MET A 125 -15.25 6.52 -1.80
C MET A 125 -16.46 6.02 -1.02
N TYR A 126 -17.21 5.12 -1.63
CA TYR A 126 -18.25 4.31 -1.01
C TYR A 126 -17.70 2.89 -0.83
N HIS A 127 -17.16 2.61 0.34
CA HIS A 127 -16.51 1.36 0.69
C HIS A 127 -17.49 0.43 1.42
N ALA A 128 -17.58 -0.84 0.98
CA ALA A 128 -18.51 -1.81 1.55
C ALA A 128 -17.95 -3.24 1.50
N ARG A 129 -16.73 -3.42 2.01
CA ARG A 129 -16.10 -4.74 2.16
C ARG A 129 -16.38 -5.34 3.53
N ALA A 130 -17.02 -6.51 3.56
CA ALA A 130 -17.42 -7.19 4.78
C ALA A 130 -16.24 -7.68 5.63
N ASP A 131 -15.12 -8.08 5.00
CA ASP A 131 -13.91 -8.50 5.72
C ASP A 131 -13.17 -7.31 6.37
N GLY A 132 -13.58 -6.07 6.10
CA GLY A 132 -12.83 -4.87 6.45
C GLY A 132 -11.50 -4.79 5.68
N GLU A 133 -10.54 -4.03 6.22
CA GLU A 133 -9.22 -3.84 5.63
C GLU A 133 -8.10 -3.96 6.69
N THR A 134 -7.04 -4.69 6.36
CA THR A 134 -5.81 -4.79 7.18
C THR A 134 -4.84 -3.65 6.92
N PHE A 135 -4.80 -3.14 5.70
CA PHE A 135 -4.13 -1.89 5.35
C PHE A 135 -5.05 -1.01 4.50
N GLY A 136 -5.72 -1.60 3.51
CA GLY A 136 -6.69 -0.89 2.68
C GLY A 136 -6.04 -0.05 1.60
N MET A 137 -5.33 -0.67 0.66
CA MET A 137 -4.69 0.05 -0.45
C MET A 137 -5.65 0.95 -1.21
N ALA A 138 -6.87 0.48 -1.52
CA ALA A 138 -7.87 1.29 -2.22
C ALA A 138 -8.35 2.50 -1.39
N VAL A 139 -8.45 2.32 -0.06
CA VAL A 139 -8.78 3.39 0.88
C VAL A 139 -7.63 4.40 0.96
N GLY A 140 -6.38 3.91 1.01
CA GLY A 140 -5.18 4.73 1.03
C GLY A 140 -5.00 5.54 -0.25
N GLU A 141 -5.16 4.94 -1.42
CA GLU A 141 -5.12 5.63 -2.72
C GLU A 141 -6.14 6.78 -2.75
N MET A 142 -7.38 6.53 -2.33
CA MET A 142 -8.40 7.57 -2.25
C MET A 142 -8.03 8.69 -1.27
N SER A 143 -7.53 8.33 -0.09
CA SER A 143 -7.15 9.30 0.94
C SER A 143 -5.96 10.16 0.50
N LEU A 144 -4.99 9.59 -0.22
CA LEU A 144 -3.86 10.32 -0.82
C LEU A 144 -4.34 11.34 -1.88
N HIS A 145 -5.48 11.10 -2.52
CA HIS A 145 -6.16 12.08 -3.39
C HIS A 145 -6.99 13.13 -2.62
N ASN A 146 -6.86 13.19 -1.30
CA ASN A 146 -7.61 14.08 -0.41
C ASN A 146 -9.12 13.98 -0.61
N ARG A 147 -9.64 12.75 -0.64
CA ARG A 147 -11.07 12.48 -0.79
C ARG A 147 -11.63 11.76 0.45
N PRO A 148 -12.86 12.10 0.88
CA PRO A 148 -13.53 11.40 1.97
C PRO A 148 -13.81 9.94 1.64
N ILE A 149 -13.76 9.08 2.65
CA ILE A 149 -14.12 7.67 2.55
C ILE A 149 -15.29 7.39 3.50
N ILE A 150 -16.40 6.90 2.92
CA ILE A 150 -17.51 6.29 3.65
C ILE A 150 -17.21 4.80 3.77
N THR A 151 -17.04 4.29 4.99
CA THR A 151 -16.62 2.90 5.23
C THR A 151 -17.30 2.28 6.45
N SER A 152 -17.47 0.96 6.41
CA SER A 152 -17.96 0.21 7.56
C SER A 152 -16.92 0.09 8.67
N THR A 153 -17.40 -0.14 9.89
CA THR A 153 -16.62 -0.67 11.02
C THR A 153 -16.72 -2.20 11.15
N ILE A 154 -17.30 -2.87 10.15
CA ILE A 154 -17.41 -4.33 10.08
C ILE A 154 -16.08 -4.93 9.58
N GLY A 155 -15.67 -6.07 10.15
CA GLY A 155 -14.46 -6.80 9.75
C GLY A 155 -13.17 -6.21 10.36
N ALA A 156 -12.05 -6.39 9.66
CA ALA A 156 -10.77 -5.81 10.02
C ALA A 156 -10.82 -4.27 10.00
N GLN A 157 -10.29 -3.62 11.04
CA GLN A 157 -10.48 -2.18 11.29
C GLN A 157 -9.19 -1.35 11.16
N ALA A 158 -8.17 -1.84 10.47
CA ALA A 158 -6.92 -1.07 10.37
C ALA A 158 -7.12 0.24 9.61
N HIS A 159 -7.92 0.23 8.54
CA HIS A 159 -8.30 1.45 7.82
C HIS A 159 -9.09 2.43 8.69
N VAL A 160 -9.94 1.95 9.60
CA VAL A 160 -10.66 2.80 10.57
C VAL A 160 -9.67 3.49 11.51
N LYS A 161 -8.68 2.75 12.02
CA LYS A 161 -7.64 3.30 12.88
C LYS A 161 -6.81 4.36 12.15
N ILE A 162 -6.42 4.09 10.89
CA ILE A 162 -5.65 5.04 10.06
C ILE A 162 -6.49 6.28 9.71
N LEU A 163 -7.74 6.10 9.30
CA LEU A 163 -8.63 7.20 8.92
C LEU A 163 -8.99 8.11 10.10
N GLY A 164 -9.07 7.56 11.32
CA GLY A 164 -9.34 8.32 12.54
C GLY A 164 -10.56 9.24 12.39
N PRO A 165 -10.49 10.53 12.76
CA PRO A 165 -11.62 11.44 12.65
C PRO A 165 -11.97 11.85 11.21
N LYS A 166 -11.13 11.53 10.21
CA LYS A 166 -11.34 11.90 8.79
C LYS A 166 -12.22 10.91 8.03
N GLY A 167 -12.46 9.72 8.58
CA GLY A 167 -13.36 8.73 8.00
C GLY A 167 -14.84 9.03 8.28
N LEU A 168 -15.72 8.56 7.39
CA LEU A 168 -17.17 8.58 7.58
C LEU A 168 -17.64 7.14 7.84
N TYR A 169 -17.92 6.82 9.10
CA TYR A 169 -18.16 5.45 9.52
C TYR A 169 -19.63 5.06 9.55
N TYR A 170 -19.90 3.81 9.20
CA TYR A 170 -21.22 3.22 9.34
C TYR A 170 -21.16 1.76 9.82
N ASN A 171 -22.24 1.29 10.41
CA ASN A 171 -22.49 -0.12 10.71
C ASN A 171 -23.96 -0.51 10.48
N ASP A 172 -24.78 0.44 10.07
CA ASP A 172 -26.20 0.30 9.80
C ASP A 172 -26.62 1.27 8.67
N ILE A 173 -27.87 1.17 8.21
CA ILE A 173 -28.41 2.05 7.16
C ILE A 173 -28.45 3.52 7.62
N PRO A 174 -28.95 3.88 8.82
CA PRO A 174 -28.98 5.27 9.25
C PRO A 174 -27.60 5.96 9.27
N SER A 175 -26.56 5.29 9.76
CA SER A 175 -25.18 5.83 9.78
C SER A 175 -24.60 5.98 8.38
N LEU A 176 -24.85 5.01 7.50
CA LEU A 176 -24.49 5.07 6.09
C LEU A 176 -25.15 6.27 5.40
N GLU A 177 -26.46 6.44 5.58
CA GLU A 177 -27.21 7.57 5.03
C GLU A 177 -26.69 8.91 5.55
N ARG A 178 -26.35 9.02 6.84
CA ARG A 178 -25.75 10.24 7.42
C ARG A 178 -24.43 10.59 6.74
N GLY A 179 -23.57 9.61 6.49
CA GLY A 179 -22.31 9.82 5.78
C GLY A 179 -22.51 10.32 4.35
N VAL A 180 -23.43 9.70 3.61
CA VAL A 180 -23.76 10.10 2.23
C VAL A 180 -24.41 11.48 2.20
N ALA A 181 -25.39 11.73 3.07
CA ALA A 181 -26.08 13.02 3.18
C ALA A 181 -25.09 14.15 3.46
N ARG A 182 -24.11 13.93 4.36
CA ARG A 182 -23.06 14.91 4.63
C ARG A 182 -22.30 15.30 3.36
N LEU A 183 -21.89 14.34 2.55
CA LEU A 183 -21.16 14.61 1.30
C LEU A 183 -22.04 15.29 0.26
N VAL A 184 -23.30 14.85 0.10
CA VAL A 184 -24.25 15.49 -0.83
C VAL A 184 -24.52 16.94 -0.42
N ASN A 185 -24.73 17.21 0.86
CA ASN A 185 -25.01 18.56 1.37
C ASN A 185 -23.82 19.51 1.24
N LEU A 186 -22.59 19.00 1.40
CA LEU A 186 -21.37 19.78 1.12
C LEU A 186 -21.25 20.14 -0.38
N GLY A 187 -21.77 19.27 -1.24
CA GLY A 187 -21.53 19.34 -2.68
C GLY A 187 -20.04 19.16 -3.03
N ARG A 188 -19.73 19.17 -4.32
CA ARG A 188 -18.35 18.97 -4.80
C ARG A 188 -17.39 20.01 -4.25
N GLU A 189 -17.78 21.28 -4.28
CA GLU A 189 -16.92 22.37 -3.82
C GLU A 189 -16.61 22.26 -2.33
N GLY A 190 -17.62 21.96 -1.49
CA GLY A 190 -17.40 21.78 -0.05
C GLY A 190 -16.53 20.57 0.26
N ILE A 191 -16.71 19.47 -0.48
CA ILE A 191 -15.85 18.29 -0.33
C ILE A 191 -14.39 18.62 -0.63
N HIS A 192 -14.12 19.33 -1.74
CA HIS A 192 -12.75 19.58 -2.22
C HIS A 192 -12.03 20.69 -1.42
N LYS A 193 -12.74 21.49 -0.63
CA LYS A 193 -12.18 22.49 0.28
C LYS A 193 -11.66 21.89 1.60
N ASN A 194 -12.11 20.70 1.97
CA ASN A 194 -11.77 20.07 3.24
C ASN A 194 -10.49 19.20 3.14
N ASP A 195 -9.86 18.97 4.29
CA ASP A 195 -8.75 18.03 4.44
C ASP A 195 -9.25 16.66 4.90
N TRP A 196 -9.18 15.69 3.98
CA TRP A 196 -9.54 14.28 4.14
C TRP A 196 -8.33 13.35 4.15
N GLN A 197 -7.12 13.91 4.07
CA GLN A 197 -5.89 13.15 3.92
C GLN A 197 -5.53 12.49 5.27
N ALA A 198 -5.67 11.17 5.37
CA ALA A 198 -5.32 10.40 6.55
C ALA A 198 -4.10 9.48 6.32
N TYR A 199 -3.71 9.25 5.07
CA TYR A 199 -2.64 8.30 4.70
C TYR A 199 -1.28 8.98 4.43
N LYS A 200 -1.02 10.19 4.94
CA LYS A 200 0.20 10.97 4.61
C LYS A 200 1.48 10.22 4.94
N GLU A 201 1.47 9.53 6.08
CA GLU A 201 2.60 8.75 6.58
C GLU A 201 2.89 7.51 5.74
N PHE A 202 1.94 7.10 4.90
CA PHE A 202 2.08 5.96 3.98
C PHE A 202 2.36 6.41 2.54
N GLY A 203 2.71 7.69 2.34
CA GLY A 203 3.18 8.18 1.05
C GLY A 203 4.49 7.51 0.63
N LEU A 204 4.74 7.44 -0.69
CA LEU A 204 5.91 6.76 -1.26
C LEU A 204 7.22 7.18 -0.60
N GLN A 205 7.46 8.49 -0.45
CA GLN A 205 8.69 8.99 0.15
C GLN A 205 8.85 8.48 1.59
N THR A 206 7.84 8.67 2.44
CA THR A 206 7.87 8.25 3.84
C THR A 206 8.10 6.73 3.99
N VAL A 207 7.45 5.93 3.14
CA VAL A 207 7.61 4.48 3.15
C VAL A 207 9.02 4.08 2.71
N MET A 208 9.55 4.71 1.65
CA MET A 208 10.89 4.41 1.16
C MET A 208 11.98 4.88 2.13
N ASP A 209 11.79 6.02 2.80
CA ASP A 209 12.70 6.50 3.85
C ASP A 209 12.73 5.51 5.02
N ARG A 210 11.55 5.01 5.43
CA ARG A 210 11.47 3.99 6.50
C ARG A 210 12.08 2.66 6.07
N PHE A 211 11.87 2.26 4.81
CA PHE A 211 12.46 1.04 4.26
C PHE A 211 13.99 1.14 4.20
N ASP A 212 14.51 2.28 3.77
CA ASP A 212 15.95 2.57 3.76
C ASP A 212 16.52 2.45 5.18
N GLN A 213 15.90 3.15 6.14
CA GLN A 213 16.32 3.15 7.53
C GLN A 213 16.28 1.77 8.20
N VAL A 214 15.24 0.97 7.95
CA VAL A 214 15.00 -0.28 8.69
C VAL A 214 15.69 -1.48 8.03
N PHE A 215 15.84 -1.47 6.71
CA PHE A 215 16.33 -2.63 5.96
C PHE A 215 17.62 -2.35 5.20
N ILE A 216 17.71 -1.22 4.49
CA ILE A 216 18.85 -0.96 3.61
C ILE A 216 20.09 -0.55 4.39
N GLN A 217 20.01 0.49 5.22
CA GLN A 217 21.15 0.95 6.02
C GLN A 217 21.69 -0.17 6.92
N PRO A 218 20.86 -0.92 7.68
CA PRO A 218 21.35 -2.00 8.50
C PRO A 218 21.99 -3.13 7.68
N ALA A 219 21.48 -3.44 6.49
CA ALA A 219 22.08 -4.44 5.61
C ALA A 219 23.44 -3.97 5.04
N LEU A 220 23.57 -2.70 4.69
CA LEU A 220 24.82 -2.12 4.20
C LEU A 220 25.89 -2.08 5.30
N GLU A 221 25.53 -1.68 6.52
CA GLU A 221 26.42 -1.74 7.68
C GLU A 221 26.87 -3.19 7.96
N TRP A 222 25.93 -4.14 7.88
CA TRP A 222 26.25 -5.56 8.01
C TRP A 222 27.21 -6.05 6.94
N TRP A 223 26.99 -5.63 5.69
CA TRP A 223 27.84 -5.99 4.57
C TRP A 223 29.27 -5.45 4.75
N GLN A 224 29.41 -4.19 5.17
CA GLN A 224 30.73 -3.58 5.46
C GLN A 224 31.49 -4.39 6.52
N ARG A 225 30.82 -4.82 7.60
CA ARG A 225 31.44 -5.65 8.65
C ARG A 225 31.90 -7.02 8.14
N ILE A 226 31.13 -7.66 7.25
CA ILE A 226 31.54 -8.92 6.62
C ILE A 226 32.86 -8.74 5.85
N GLN A 227 32.98 -7.64 5.10
CA GLN A 227 34.19 -7.31 4.36
C GLN A 227 35.38 -7.03 5.29
N GLU A 228 35.17 -6.32 6.40
CA GLU A 228 36.21 -6.09 7.43
C GLU A 228 36.69 -7.39 8.10
N LEU A 229 35.79 -8.38 8.25
CA LEU A 229 36.13 -9.70 8.79
C LEU A 229 36.79 -10.62 7.75
N ASN A 230 37.03 -10.13 6.53
CA ASN A 230 37.62 -10.87 5.40
C ASN A 230 36.87 -12.19 5.11
N ILE A 231 35.55 -12.19 5.30
CA ILE A 231 34.68 -13.32 4.98
C ILE A 231 34.31 -13.21 3.50
N SER A 232 34.56 -14.26 2.72
CA SER A 232 34.21 -14.25 1.30
C SER A 232 32.69 -14.20 1.09
N ASP A 233 32.24 -13.56 0.01
CA ASP A 233 30.83 -13.54 -0.38
C ASP A 233 30.23 -14.95 -0.44
N SER A 234 30.99 -15.93 -0.96
CA SER A 234 30.54 -17.33 -1.03
C SER A 234 30.27 -17.93 0.34
N ASP A 235 31.05 -17.57 1.35
CA ASP A 235 30.93 -18.10 2.71
C ASP A 235 29.71 -17.54 3.43
N VAL A 236 29.33 -16.29 3.17
CA VAL A 236 28.11 -15.67 3.72
C VAL A 236 26.86 -16.47 3.35
N TRP A 237 26.81 -17.00 2.13
CA TRP A 237 25.65 -17.73 1.62
C TRP A 237 25.71 -19.23 1.87
N THR A 238 26.90 -19.81 2.06
CA THR A 238 27.08 -21.27 2.13
C THR A 238 27.42 -21.80 3.51
N LYS A 239 27.91 -20.96 4.43
CA LYS A 239 28.29 -21.35 5.79
C LYS A 239 27.29 -20.84 6.81
N ARG A 240 26.96 -21.66 7.80
CA ARG A 240 26.17 -21.19 8.96
C ARG A 240 26.99 -20.20 9.78
N PRO A 241 26.36 -19.25 10.50
CA PRO A 241 27.09 -18.33 11.38
C PRO A 241 28.02 -19.04 12.37
N SER A 242 27.62 -20.21 12.89
CA SER A 242 28.47 -21.03 13.80
C SER A 242 29.74 -21.60 13.16
N GLN A 243 29.83 -21.59 11.83
CA GLN A 243 31.00 -21.98 11.05
C GLN A 243 31.87 -20.75 10.71
N LEU A 244 31.46 -19.56 11.14
CA LEU A 244 32.15 -18.28 10.96
C LEU A 244 32.26 -17.59 12.34
N PRO A 245 33.20 -17.98 13.21
CA PRO A 245 33.28 -17.48 14.59
C PRO A 245 33.39 -15.96 14.70
N SER A 246 34.02 -15.31 13.71
CA SER A 246 34.08 -13.85 13.60
C SER A 246 32.70 -13.24 13.35
N LEU A 247 31.90 -13.84 12.47
CA LEU A 247 30.52 -13.42 12.15
C LEU A 247 29.55 -13.71 13.29
N GLU A 248 29.63 -14.89 13.91
CA GLU A 248 28.79 -15.25 15.05
C GLU A 248 29.03 -14.33 16.23
N ASN A 249 30.29 -13.96 16.51
CA ASN A 249 30.63 -13.00 17.55
C ASN A 249 30.14 -11.59 17.23
N ALA A 250 30.15 -11.16 15.97
CA ALA A 250 29.58 -9.88 15.56
C ALA A 250 28.04 -9.85 15.69
N TRP A 251 27.37 -10.94 15.30
CA TRP A 251 25.91 -11.09 15.41
C TRP A 251 25.43 -11.15 16.86
N ARG A 252 26.10 -11.95 17.71
CA ARG A 252 25.74 -12.13 19.12
C ARG A 252 25.88 -10.85 19.96
N ARG A 253 26.75 -9.93 19.57
CA ARG A 253 26.99 -8.70 20.36
C ARG A 253 26.04 -7.55 20.04
N GLY A 254 25.25 -7.58 18.96
CA GLY A 254 24.21 -6.56 18.67
C GLY A 254 24.70 -5.10 18.72
N ILE A 255 25.97 -4.85 18.39
CA ILE A 255 26.60 -3.54 18.66
C ILE A 255 26.27 -2.56 17.53
N ASP A 256 25.64 -1.44 17.87
CA ASP A 256 25.42 -0.23 17.06
C ASP A 256 26.75 0.56 16.91
N PRO A 257 26.98 1.33 15.83
CA PRO A 257 28.16 2.19 15.62
C PRO A 257 28.62 3.07 16.82
N ALA A 258 27.77 3.35 17.82
CA ALA A 258 28.19 4.06 19.04
C ALA A 258 28.83 3.18 20.14
N GLY A 259 28.95 1.86 19.95
CA GLY A 259 29.46 0.94 20.96
C GLY A 259 28.45 0.55 22.05
N GLU A 260 27.19 0.98 21.92
CA GLU A 260 26.11 0.53 22.80
C GLU A 260 25.58 -0.84 22.36
N VAL A 261 25.41 -1.72 23.34
CA VAL A 261 24.68 -2.98 23.17
C VAL A 261 23.21 -2.62 22.96
N ARG A 262 22.74 -2.62 21.71
CA ARG A 262 21.31 -2.71 21.50
C ARG A 262 20.94 -4.17 21.71
N PRO A 263 20.01 -4.50 22.63
CA PRO A 263 19.43 -5.83 22.61
C PRO A 263 18.87 -5.98 21.19
N CYS A 264 19.29 -7.04 20.48
CA CYS A 264 18.69 -7.45 19.22
C CYS A 264 17.20 -7.22 19.38
N ALA A 265 16.59 -6.42 18.50
CA ALA A 265 15.19 -6.01 18.62
C ALA A 265 14.36 -7.26 18.90
N HIS A 266 14.13 -7.51 20.18
CA HIS A 266 13.13 -8.42 20.60
C HIS A 266 11.91 -7.68 20.15
N TYR A 267 11.24 -8.22 19.13
CA TYR A 267 9.80 -8.15 19.12
C TYR A 267 9.37 -8.63 20.51
N THR A 268 9.23 -7.70 21.44
CA THR A 268 8.35 -7.86 22.57
C THR A 268 7.00 -7.89 21.90
N THR A 269 6.59 -9.10 21.50
CA THR A 269 5.19 -9.43 21.55
C THR A 269 4.83 -9.21 23.03
N ASP A 270 4.22 -8.06 23.32
CA ASP A 270 3.18 -8.08 24.31
C ASP A 270 2.30 -9.29 23.96
N GLU A 271 1.99 -10.09 24.97
CA GLU A 271 1.50 -11.48 24.94
C GLU A 271 2.62 -12.52 25.08
N GLY A 272 2.75 -12.97 26.34
CA GLY A 272 3.83 -13.79 26.84
C GLY A 272 3.91 -15.19 26.22
N LEU A 273 5.09 -15.51 25.70
CA LEU A 273 5.66 -16.85 25.65
C LEU A 273 7.19 -16.77 25.87
N PRO A 274 7.81 -17.80 26.48
CA PRO A 274 9.15 -17.69 27.08
C PRO A 274 10.30 -17.71 26.05
N ARG A 275 11.39 -16.98 26.35
CA ARG A 275 12.66 -17.02 25.60
C ARG A 275 13.59 -18.17 26.08
N PRO A 276 14.77 -18.38 25.46
CA PRO A 276 15.10 -19.55 24.66
C PRO A 276 16.01 -20.52 25.41
N GLY A 277 15.68 -21.80 25.38
CA GLY A 277 16.54 -22.79 26.01
C GLY A 277 15.95 -24.19 26.09
N ARG A 278 15.38 -24.71 25.00
CA ARG A 278 15.24 -26.17 24.80
C ARG A 278 15.43 -26.51 23.33
N SER A 279 16.28 -27.50 23.09
CA SER A 279 16.57 -28.08 21.79
C SER A 279 15.28 -28.50 21.06
N LEU A 280 15.30 -28.39 19.73
CA LEU A 280 14.29 -28.88 18.77
C LEU A 280 14.03 -30.40 18.79
N ARG A 281 14.27 -31.09 19.91
CA ARG A 281 14.06 -32.55 20.08
C ARG A 281 12.86 -32.94 20.95
N GLU A 282 12.12 -32.00 21.54
CA GLU A 282 11.00 -32.33 22.45
C GLU A 282 9.63 -31.80 22.00
N ALA A 283 9.49 -31.24 20.79
CA ALA A 283 8.19 -30.80 20.25
C ALA A 283 7.43 -31.93 19.50
N LYS A 284 7.52 -33.17 19.99
CA LYS A 284 6.84 -34.33 19.38
C LYS A 284 5.81 -35.02 20.28
N GLU A 285 5.57 -34.53 21.49
CA GLU A 285 4.51 -35.01 22.36
C GLU A 285 3.69 -33.82 22.83
N LEU A 286 2.65 -33.48 22.06
CA LEU A 286 1.43 -32.81 22.52
C LEU A 286 0.41 -32.93 21.38
N SER A 287 0.02 -34.18 21.16
CA SER A 287 -1.17 -34.59 20.43
C SER A 287 -2.14 -35.20 21.44
N PHE A 288 -3.43 -34.87 21.32
CA PHE A 288 -4.57 -35.44 22.05
C PHE A 288 -4.76 -34.96 23.49
N THR A 289 -5.62 -33.95 23.67
CA THR A 289 -6.95 -34.04 24.30
C THR A 289 -7.71 -32.76 24.03
#